data_AF-A0A8D2L1P3-F1
#
_entry.id   AF-A0A8D2L1P3-F1
#
_cell.length_a   1.000
_cell.length_b   1.000
_cell.length_c   1.000
_cell.angle_alpha   90.00
_cell.angle_beta   90.00
_cell.angle_gamma   90.00
#
_symmetry.space_group_name_H-M   'P 1'
#
loop_
_entity.id
_entity.type
_entity.pdbx_description
1 polymer ?
#
loop_
_entity_poly.entity_id
_entity_poly.type
_entity_poly.pdbx_seq_one_letter_code
_entity_poly.pdbx_strand_id
1 'polypeptide(L)'
;MVARRSRAARAGKEAQAEPAAFSSAVEEEEEEESDEAPEEVTFENARVAAEEARRLAGERARREKTLLKEKRRLKEELFKEQKKRKLLPENVLELLASSAQNSKNQPFDTPEQDQNIENDLESECGDTAEDGEKDILATKLQESYMAMRLKDQDLTNRQQQEAKAFIQRHLYGAGCNRTTANEYFSVKNKKSTVKKAAVQFVSKSWGKKKKQKAKQFKQRWVSSTLIA
;
A
#
# COMPACT_ATOMS: atom_id res chain seq x y z
N MET A 1 14.92 -57.36 14.11
CA MET A 1 15.41 -57.61 12.74
C MET A 1 15.41 -56.30 11.96
N VAL A 2 16.53 -56.03 11.30
CA VAL A 2 17.05 -54.71 10.91
C VAL A 2 16.37 -54.17 9.64
N ALA A 3 15.82 -52.94 9.70
CA ALA A 3 15.33 -52.23 8.52
C ALA A 3 16.49 -51.52 7.81
N ARG A 4 16.81 -51.99 6.61
CA ARG A 4 17.87 -51.48 5.73
C ARG A 4 17.52 -50.07 5.23
N ARG A 5 18.38 -49.10 5.56
CA ARG A 5 18.45 -47.78 4.93
C ARG A 5 19.24 -47.89 3.63
N SER A 6 18.64 -47.61 2.48
CA SER A 6 19.38 -47.41 1.23
C SER A 6 19.91 -45.97 1.17
N ARG A 7 21.23 -45.84 1.34
CA ARG A 7 22.02 -44.63 1.16
C ARG A 7 22.62 -44.70 -0.25
N ALA A 8 22.14 -43.87 -1.17
CA ALA A 8 22.84 -43.68 -2.44
C ALA A 8 24.00 -42.71 -2.20
N ALA A 9 25.22 -43.26 -2.28
CA ALA A 9 26.45 -42.51 -2.31
C ALA A 9 26.71 -42.04 -3.75
N ARG A 10 27.02 -40.75 -3.93
CA ARG A 10 27.74 -40.29 -5.12
C ARG A 10 28.97 -39.55 -4.61
N ALA A 11 30.11 -40.20 -4.81
CA ALA A 11 31.43 -39.72 -4.46
C ALA A 11 31.83 -38.56 -5.38
N GLY A 12 32.67 -37.68 -4.84
CA GLY A 12 33.09 -36.44 -5.45
C GLY A 12 34.08 -36.60 -6.59
N LYS A 13 34.26 -35.50 -7.31
CA LYS A 13 35.46 -35.22 -8.09
C LYS A 13 35.68 -33.71 -8.03
N GLU A 14 36.59 -33.31 -7.15
CA GLU A 14 37.24 -31.99 -7.19
C GLU A 14 38.33 -32.03 -8.27
N ALA A 15 38.35 -31.03 -9.13
CA ALA A 15 39.54 -30.53 -9.82
C ALA A 15 39.27 -29.05 -10.14
N GLN A 16 40.32 -28.24 -10.00
CA GLN A 16 40.33 -26.80 -9.77
C GLN A 16 40.20 -25.94 -11.04
N ALA A 17 39.67 -24.72 -10.85
CA ALA A 17 40.05 -23.40 -11.39
C ALA A 17 40.32 -23.15 -12.91
N GLU A 18 39.41 -22.34 -13.52
CA GLU A 18 39.55 -21.06 -14.29
C GLU A 18 40.90 -20.64 -14.95
N PRO A 19 40.95 -19.71 -15.96
CA PRO A 19 39.86 -18.93 -16.61
C PRO A 19 39.96 -18.74 -18.15
N ALA A 20 38.98 -17.99 -18.70
CA ALA A 20 39.07 -17.08 -19.87
C ALA A 20 38.78 -17.61 -21.29
N ALA A 21 37.68 -17.10 -21.88
CA ALA A 21 37.61 -16.40 -23.18
C ALA A 21 36.16 -16.41 -23.70
N PHE A 22 35.43 -15.30 -23.49
CA PHE A 22 34.14 -15.07 -24.15
C PHE A 22 34.41 -14.15 -25.34
N SER A 23 34.50 -14.71 -26.54
CA SER A 23 34.57 -13.94 -27.79
C SER A 23 33.18 -13.44 -28.16
N SER A 24 32.86 -12.21 -27.76
CA SER A 24 31.75 -11.45 -28.35
C SER A 24 32.34 -10.62 -29.48
N ALA A 25 31.99 -10.97 -30.72
CA ALA A 25 32.17 -10.07 -31.85
C ALA A 25 31.29 -8.83 -31.60
N VAL A 26 31.94 -7.69 -31.41
CA VAL A 26 31.32 -6.36 -31.45
C VAL A 26 31.74 -5.77 -32.79
N GLU A 27 30.75 -5.45 -33.61
CA GLU A 27 30.91 -4.64 -34.81
C GLU A 27 31.40 -3.24 -34.38
N GLU A 28 32.50 -2.81 -34.99
CA GLU A 28 33.11 -1.50 -34.83
C GLU A 28 32.25 -0.45 -35.55
N GLU A 29 31.50 0.35 -34.80
CA GLU A 29 31.14 1.71 -35.21
C GLU A 29 32.11 2.66 -34.47
N GLU A 30 33.01 3.27 -35.24
CA GLU A 30 33.95 4.28 -34.80
C GLU A 30 33.19 5.55 -34.36
N GLU A 31 32.91 5.69 -33.08
CA GLU A 31 32.73 7.00 -32.46
C GLU A 31 34.12 7.44 -31.95
N GLU A 32 34.67 8.52 -32.53
CA GLU A 32 35.88 9.17 -32.04
C GLU A 32 35.66 9.63 -30.58
N GLU A 33 36.08 8.78 -29.64
CA GLU A 33 36.22 9.08 -28.23
C GLU A 33 37.36 10.09 -28.08
N SER A 34 37.01 11.38 -28.13
CA SER A 34 37.90 12.46 -27.74
C SER A 34 38.25 12.25 -26.26
N ASP A 35 39.42 11.67 -26.04
CA ASP A 35 40.07 11.42 -24.75
C ASP A 35 40.50 12.78 -24.14
N GLU A 36 39.51 13.61 -23.78
CA GLU A 36 39.73 14.87 -23.07
C GLU A 36 40.12 14.53 -21.63
N ALA A 37 41.43 14.53 -21.39
CA ALA A 37 42.01 14.27 -20.09
C ALA A 37 41.34 15.15 -19.01
N PRO A 38 41.09 14.60 -17.80
CA PRO A 38 40.45 15.35 -16.74
C PRO A 38 41.26 16.62 -16.42
N GLU A 39 40.54 17.74 -16.35
CA GLU A 39 41.10 19.06 -16.07
C GLU A 39 42.07 18.99 -14.88
N GLU A 40 43.32 19.41 -15.08
CA GLU A 40 44.36 19.34 -14.06
C GLU A 40 44.04 20.33 -12.91
N VAL A 41 43.23 19.88 -11.95
CA VAL A 41 42.88 20.69 -10.79
C VAL A 41 44.07 20.73 -9.83
N THR A 42 44.72 21.88 -9.74
CA THR A 42 45.77 22.12 -8.74
C THR A 42 45.21 21.97 -7.31
N PHE A 43 46.04 21.53 -6.36
CA PHE A 43 45.61 21.31 -4.97
C PHE A 43 44.97 22.55 -4.33
N GLU A 44 45.47 23.74 -4.66
CA GLU A 44 44.87 25.02 -4.26
C GLU A 44 43.46 25.21 -4.83
N ASN A 45 43.24 24.92 -6.11
CA ASN A 45 41.91 25.02 -6.73
C ASN A 45 40.93 24.01 -6.09
N ALA A 46 41.40 22.79 -5.81
CA ALA A 46 40.59 21.78 -5.12
C ALA A 46 40.20 22.22 -3.70
N ARG A 47 41.12 22.88 -2.99
CA ARG A 47 40.86 23.42 -1.65
C ARG A 47 39.84 24.56 -1.67
N VAL A 48 39.98 25.52 -2.60
CA VAL A 48 39.02 26.62 -2.77
C VAL A 48 37.64 26.09 -3.15
N ALA A 49 37.56 25.16 -4.10
CA ALA A 49 36.31 24.53 -4.50
C ALA A 49 35.62 23.79 -3.34
N ALA A 50 36.38 23.10 -2.48
CA ALA A 50 35.83 22.42 -1.31
C ALA A 50 35.27 23.41 -0.26
N GLU A 51 35.95 24.54 -0.04
CA GLU A 51 35.48 25.58 0.89
C GLU A 51 34.20 26.26 0.36
N GLU A 52 34.13 26.55 -0.94
CA GLU A 52 32.94 27.10 -1.59
C GLU A 52 31.77 26.12 -1.57
N ALA A 53 32.01 24.83 -1.85
CA ALA A 53 30.99 23.79 -1.78
C ALA A 53 30.39 23.69 -0.37
N ARG A 54 31.23 23.76 0.67
CA ARG A 54 30.78 23.79 2.07
C ARG A 54 29.92 25.02 2.37
N ARG A 55 30.31 26.19 1.87
CA ARG A 55 29.55 27.44 2.01
C ARG A 55 28.17 27.33 1.35
N LEU A 56 28.14 26.90 0.09
CA LEU A 56 26.91 26.72 -0.70
C LEU A 56 25.97 25.68 -0.09
N ALA A 57 26.51 24.57 0.43
CA ALA A 57 25.73 23.56 1.14
C ALA A 57 25.02 24.16 2.38
N GLY A 58 25.74 24.96 3.16
CA GLY A 58 25.17 25.67 4.31
C GLY A 58 24.06 26.64 3.93
N GLU A 59 24.23 27.40 2.84
CA GLU A 59 23.19 28.30 2.33
C GLU A 59 21.97 27.54 1.80
N ARG A 60 22.19 26.45 1.05
CA ARG A 60 21.12 25.60 0.54
C ARG A 60 20.26 25.05 1.68
N ALA A 61 20.89 24.56 2.74
CA ALA A 61 20.17 24.07 3.92
C ALA A 61 19.33 25.18 4.60
N ARG A 62 19.85 26.42 4.64
CA ARG A 62 19.09 27.57 5.18
C ARG A 62 17.88 27.90 4.29
N ARG A 63 18.06 27.96 2.97
CA ARG A 63 16.98 28.20 2.00
C ARG A 63 15.92 27.09 2.04
N GLU A 64 16.34 25.84 2.16
CA GLU A 64 15.42 24.70 2.27
C GLU A 64 14.57 24.81 3.54
N LYS A 65 15.20 25.19 4.67
CA LYS A 65 14.48 25.42 5.93
C LYS A 65 13.44 26.54 5.82
N THR A 66 13.72 27.62 5.09
CA THR A 66 12.74 28.71 4.89
C THR A 66 11.58 28.25 4.01
N LEU A 67 11.86 27.55 2.91
CA LEU A 67 10.82 26.98 2.04
C LEU A 67 9.90 26.01 2.78
N LEU A 68 10.43 25.18 3.68
CA LEU A 68 9.62 24.28 4.51
C LEU A 68 8.70 25.04 5.46
N LYS A 69 9.17 26.16 6.03
CA LYS A 69 8.34 27.03 6.89
C LYS A 69 7.24 27.72 6.07
N GLU A 70 7.54 28.21 4.88
CA GLU A 70 6.55 28.81 3.98
C GLU A 70 5.48 27.80 3.58
N LYS A 71 5.88 26.57 3.19
CA LYS A 71 4.93 25.48 2.92
C LYS A 71 4.03 25.17 4.10
N ARG A 72 4.54 25.27 5.34
CA ARG A 72 3.73 25.11 6.55
C ARG A 72 2.72 26.25 6.69
N ARG A 73 3.14 27.50 6.52
CA ARG A 73 2.26 28.68 6.57
C ARG A 73 1.13 28.60 5.54
N LEU A 74 1.44 28.25 4.28
CA LEU A 74 0.45 28.10 3.22
C LEU A 74 -0.61 27.02 3.55
N LYS A 75 -0.20 25.90 4.16
CA LYS A 75 -1.14 24.86 4.62
C LYS A 75 -2.05 25.36 5.74
N GLU A 76 -1.50 26.11 6.69
CA GLU A 76 -2.28 26.70 7.78
C GLU A 76 -3.28 27.75 7.26
N GLU A 77 -2.87 28.58 6.30
CA GLU A 77 -3.75 29.56 5.63
C GLU A 77 -4.88 28.87 4.87
N LEU A 78 -4.56 27.84 4.08
CA LEU A 78 -5.56 27.04 3.37
C LEU A 78 -6.53 26.36 4.34
N PHE A 79 -6.06 25.86 5.48
CA PHE A 79 -6.94 25.30 6.50
C PHE A 79 -7.86 26.36 7.12
N LYS A 80 -7.33 27.54 7.43
CA LYS A 80 -8.13 28.67 7.94
C LYS A 80 -9.16 29.12 6.91
N GLU A 81 -8.79 29.23 5.64
CA GLU A 81 -9.71 29.59 4.56
C GLU A 81 -10.78 28.53 4.35
N GLN A 82 -10.41 27.25 4.34
CA GLN A 82 -11.38 26.15 4.28
C GLN A 82 -12.31 26.14 5.49
N LYS A 83 -11.81 26.44 6.69
CA LYS A 83 -12.66 26.60 7.88
C LYS A 83 -13.62 27.76 7.72
N LYS A 84 -13.17 28.92 7.25
CA LYS A 84 -14.03 30.07 6.95
C LYS A 84 -15.10 29.74 5.89
N ARG A 85 -14.73 29.04 4.81
CA ARG A 85 -15.67 28.60 3.76
C ARG A 85 -16.66 27.53 4.24
N LYS A 86 -16.29 26.72 5.23
CA LYS A 86 -17.18 25.72 5.87
C LYS A 86 -18.10 26.33 6.92
N LEU A 87 -17.83 27.56 7.38
CA LEU A 87 -18.81 28.31 8.15
C LEU A 87 -19.86 28.87 7.19
N LEU A 88 -21.11 28.91 7.65
CA LEU A 88 -22.18 29.61 6.95
C LEU A 88 -21.79 31.10 6.80
N PRO A 89 -22.21 31.77 5.72
CA PRO A 89 -21.97 33.20 5.56
C PRO A 89 -22.37 33.98 6.81
N GLU A 90 -21.60 34.98 7.18
CA GLU A 90 -21.75 35.73 8.44
C GLU A 90 -23.18 36.30 8.60
N ASN A 91 -23.79 36.75 7.50
CA ASN A 91 -25.17 37.22 7.46
C ASN A 91 -26.20 36.17 7.93
N VAL A 92 -25.97 34.88 7.63
CA VAL A 92 -26.85 33.79 8.06
C VAL A 92 -26.65 33.51 9.56
N LEU A 93 -25.41 33.57 10.04
CA LEU A 93 -25.09 33.41 11.45
C LEU A 93 -25.67 34.55 12.30
N GLU A 94 -25.59 35.79 11.81
CA GLU A 94 -26.18 36.97 12.44
C GLU A 94 -27.71 36.89 12.50
N LEU A 95 -28.34 36.40 11.43
CA LEU A 95 -29.80 36.20 11.39
C LEU A 95 -30.25 35.11 12.38
N LEU A 96 -29.51 34.00 12.48
CA LEU A 96 -29.78 32.96 13.48
C LEU A 96 -29.55 33.45 14.92
N ALA A 97 -28.49 34.24 15.16
CA ALA A 97 -28.22 34.84 16.46
C ALA A 97 -29.32 35.84 16.88
N SER A 98 -29.75 36.70 15.96
CA SER A 98 -30.84 37.67 16.18
C SER A 98 -32.19 36.96 16.40
N SER A 99 -32.46 35.89 15.64
CA SER A 99 -33.64 35.05 15.83
C SER A 99 -33.67 34.40 17.21
N ALA A 100 -32.53 33.89 17.71
CA ALA A 100 -32.41 33.29 19.04
C ALA A 100 -32.56 34.29 20.19
N GLN A 101 -32.20 35.57 19.99
CA GLN A 101 -32.46 36.61 21.00
C GLN A 101 -33.94 37.02 21.04
N ASN A 102 -34.63 36.98 19.91
CA ASN A 102 -36.06 37.28 19.83
C ASN A 102 -36.93 36.19 20.47
N SER A 103 -36.47 34.92 20.54
CA SER A 103 -37.21 33.83 21.19
C SER A 103 -37.02 33.74 22.71
N LYS A 104 -36.09 34.51 23.30
CA LYS A 104 -35.78 34.45 24.74
C LYS A 104 -36.71 35.28 25.64
N ASN A 105 -37.69 35.97 25.03
CA ASN A 105 -38.67 36.82 25.73
C ASN A 105 -40.06 36.17 25.86
N GLN A 106 -40.19 34.86 25.66
CA GLN A 106 -41.45 34.12 25.87
C GLN A 106 -41.31 33.17 27.07
N PRO A 107 -42.07 33.37 28.17
CA PRO A 107 -42.08 32.45 29.30
C PRO A 107 -42.75 31.12 28.92
N PHE A 108 -42.13 30.02 29.34
CA PHE A 108 -42.52 28.64 29.08
C PHE A 108 -43.32 28.14 30.29
N ASP A 109 -44.62 27.87 30.11
CA ASP A 109 -45.43 27.08 31.06
C ASP A 109 -45.67 25.68 30.48
N THR A 110 -45.31 24.67 31.27
CA THR A 110 -45.51 23.21 31.08
C THR A 110 -46.72 22.72 31.87
N PRO A 111 -47.12 21.43 31.80
CA PRO A 111 -47.39 20.53 30.67
C PRO A 111 -48.84 19.94 30.80
N GLU A 112 -49.27 18.99 29.97
CA GLU A 112 -50.17 17.82 30.25
C GLU A 112 -50.43 17.13 28.89
N GLN A 113 -49.92 15.91 28.70
CA GLN A 113 -50.61 14.62 28.88
C GLN A 113 -51.26 14.16 27.55
N ASP A 114 -50.72 13.11 26.93
CA ASP A 114 -51.37 11.78 26.86
C ASP A 114 -50.76 10.83 25.80
N GLN A 115 -50.60 9.58 26.25
CA GLN A 115 -50.82 8.32 25.56
C GLN A 115 -49.99 7.93 24.31
N ASN A 116 -48.95 7.17 24.63
CA ASN A 116 -48.56 5.90 24.03
C ASN A 116 -49.75 5.10 23.41
N ILE A 117 -49.61 4.64 22.16
CA ILE A 117 -49.78 3.23 21.74
C ILE A 117 -49.35 3.04 20.26
N GLU A 118 -48.53 2.01 20.11
CA GLU A 118 -48.07 1.20 18.98
C GLU A 118 -48.82 1.13 17.62
N ASN A 119 -47.98 0.98 16.59
CA ASN A 119 -48.02 0.01 15.47
C ASN A 119 -48.96 0.22 14.25
N ASP A 120 -48.27 0.29 13.12
CA ASP A 120 -48.46 -0.55 11.91
C ASP A 120 -49.34 -0.05 10.75
N LEU A 121 -48.88 -0.44 9.55
CA LEU A 121 -49.53 -0.41 8.21
C LEU A 121 -49.51 0.94 7.48
N GLU A 122 -48.63 1.15 6.51
CA GLU A 122 -48.60 0.65 5.11
C GLU A 122 -49.24 1.62 4.11
N SER A 123 -48.53 1.79 2.98
CA SER A 123 -49.02 2.12 1.63
C SER A 123 -49.74 3.46 1.41
N GLU A 124 -49.15 4.36 0.59
CA GLU A 124 -49.49 4.41 -0.84
C GLU A 124 -48.56 5.37 -1.59
N CYS A 125 -48.25 4.98 -2.82
CA CYS A 125 -47.44 5.67 -3.81
C CYS A 125 -48.25 6.78 -4.52
N GLY A 126 -47.61 7.86 -4.94
CA GLY A 126 -48.22 8.89 -5.77
C GLY A 126 -47.20 9.93 -6.25
N ASP A 127 -46.47 9.56 -7.31
CA ASP A 127 -45.49 10.37 -8.04
C ASP A 127 -46.07 11.68 -8.60
N THR A 128 -45.30 12.77 -8.52
CA THR A 128 -45.13 13.73 -9.63
C THR A 128 -43.84 14.55 -9.46
N ALA A 129 -42.89 14.31 -10.39
CA ALA A 129 -42.04 15.28 -11.12
C ALA A 129 -41.56 16.56 -10.38
N GLU A 130 -40.28 16.93 -10.26
CA GLU A 130 -39.07 16.57 -10.98
C GLU A 130 -37.87 16.60 -10.02
N ASP A 131 -37.23 15.45 -9.83
CA ASP A 131 -35.87 15.33 -9.26
C ASP A 131 -34.90 16.04 -10.22
N GLY A 132 -33.98 16.89 -9.79
CA GLY A 132 -33.15 16.71 -8.61
C GLY A 132 -31.69 16.69 -9.08
N GLU A 133 -31.12 17.89 -9.19
CA GLU A 133 -29.73 18.23 -8.88
C GLU A 133 -28.69 17.08 -8.86
N LYS A 134 -28.30 16.49 -10.02
CA LYS A 134 -27.17 15.53 -10.05
C LYS A 134 -26.19 15.63 -11.21
N ASP A 135 -26.28 16.63 -12.09
CA ASP A 135 -25.50 16.60 -13.33
C ASP A 135 -24.22 17.45 -13.38
N ILE A 136 -23.87 18.22 -12.35
CA ILE A 136 -22.69 19.12 -12.44
C ILE A 136 -21.41 18.54 -11.80
N LEU A 137 -21.51 17.49 -10.96
CA LEU A 137 -20.34 16.91 -10.28
C LEU A 137 -19.93 15.52 -10.77
N ALA A 138 -20.75 14.87 -11.61
CA ALA A 138 -20.50 13.52 -12.11
C ALA A 138 -19.70 13.47 -13.43
N THR A 139 -19.34 14.61 -14.02
CA THR A 139 -18.54 14.64 -15.25
C THR A 139 -17.08 15.04 -14.97
N LYS A 140 -16.21 14.03 -15.05
CA LYS A 140 -14.83 14.14 -15.56
C LYS A 140 -13.78 14.83 -14.67
N LEU A 141 -13.41 14.20 -13.54
CA LEU A 141 -11.97 13.90 -13.45
C LEU A 141 -11.70 12.94 -14.60
N GLN A 142 -11.20 13.47 -15.72
CA GLN A 142 -10.75 12.61 -16.81
C GLN A 142 -9.72 11.66 -16.21
N GLU A 143 -9.97 10.36 -16.32
CA GLU A 143 -8.95 9.33 -16.18
C GLU A 143 -7.76 9.81 -17.00
N SER A 144 -6.64 10.16 -16.35
CA SER A 144 -5.44 10.56 -17.06
C SER A 144 -5.02 9.35 -17.87
N TYR A 145 -5.21 9.43 -19.20
CA TYR A 145 -4.85 8.35 -20.11
C TYR A 145 -3.34 8.20 -20.10
N MET A 146 -2.83 7.22 -19.35
CA MET A 146 -1.45 6.81 -19.48
C MET A 146 -1.33 5.94 -20.72
N ALA A 147 -0.76 6.48 -21.79
CA ALA A 147 -0.34 5.70 -22.94
C ALA A 147 0.86 4.83 -22.51
N MET A 148 0.62 3.56 -22.24
CA MET A 148 1.67 2.55 -22.04
C MET A 148 1.71 1.64 -23.27
N ARG A 149 2.91 1.34 -23.78
CA ARG A 149 3.04 0.30 -24.81
C ARG A 149 2.72 -1.03 -24.15
N LEU A 150 2.00 -1.91 -24.86
CA LEU A 150 1.59 -3.22 -24.32
C LEU A 150 2.79 -4.02 -23.77
N LYS A 151 3.97 -3.88 -24.38
CA LYS A 151 5.24 -4.50 -23.96
C LYS A 151 5.83 -3.91 -22.67
N ASP A 152 5.60 -2.62 -22.43
CA ASP A 152 6.07 -1.96 -21.20
C ASP A 152 5.28 -2.43 -19.98
N GLN A 153 4.02 -2.88 -20.16
CA GLN A 153 3.22 -3.45 -19.08
C GLN A 153 3.81 -4.79 -18.57
N ASP A 154 4.27 -5.64 -19.48
CA ASP A 154 4.92 -6.91 -19.13
C ASP A 154 6.30 -6.68 -18.49
N LEU A 155 7.09 -5.76 -19.04
CA LEU A 155 8.40 -5.38 -18.51
C LEU A 155 8.30 -4.75 -17.13
N THR A 156 7.35 -3.83 -16.92
CA THR A 156 7.11 -3.23 -15.60
C THR A 156 6.64 -4.27 -14.60
N ASN A 157 5.82 -5.24 -15.00
CA ASN A 157 5.44 -6.35 -14.13
C ASN A 157 6.67 -7.22 -13.78
N ARG A 158 7.52 -7.55 -14.75
CA ARG A 158 8.76 -8.31 -14.54
C ARG A 158 9.71 -7.59 -13.59
N GLN A 159 10.02 -6.31 -13.85
CA GLN A 159 10.91 -5.51 -13.01
C GLN A 159 10.33 -5.36 -11.59
N GLN A 160 9.01 -5.20 -11.45
CA GLN A 160 8.35 -5.19 -10.15
C GLN A 160 8.45 -6.55 -9.43
N GLN A 161 8.34 -7.67 -10.16
CA GLN A 161 8.53 -9.01 -9.60
C GLN A 161 9.96 -9.23 -9.15
N GLU A 162 10.94 -8.83 -9.97
CA GLU A 162 12.37 -8.90 -9.64
C GLU A 162 12.69 -8.02 -8.42
N ALA A 163 12.18 -6.78 -8.36
CA ALA A 163 12.33 -5.91 -7.19
C ALA A 163 11.69 -6.50 -5.93
N LYS A 164 10.48 -7.08 -6.04
CA LYS A 164 9.83 -7.79 -4.93
C LYS A 164 10.67 -8.98 -4.47
N ALA A 165 11.21 -9.77 -5.40
CA ALA A 165 12.06 -10.91 -5.11
C ALA A 165 13.38 -10.48 -4.45
N PHE A 166 13.97 -9.38 -4.90
CA PHE A 166 15.17 -8.78 -4.31
C PHE A 166 14.92 -8.38 -2.86
N ILE A 167 13.87 -7.59 -2.58
CA ILE A 167 13.50 -7.19 -1.22
C ILE A 167 13.19 -8.42 -0.36
N GLN A 168 12.46 -9.39 -0.92
CA GLN A 168 12.15 -10.63 -0.20
C GLN A 168 13.43 -11.39 0.18
N ARG A 169 14.39 -11.53 -0.73
CA ARG A 169 15.65 -12.24 -0.47
C ARG A 169 16.52 -11.55 0.57
N HIS A 170 16.64 -10.22 0.48
CA HIS A 170 17.55 -9.46 1.33
C HIS A 170 16.95 -9.09 2.69
N LEU A 171 15.64 -8.86 2.77
CA LEU A 171 14.98 -8.31 3.97
C LEU A 171 14.04 -9.30 4.68
N TYR A 172 13.46 -10.24 3.93
CA TYR A 172 12.42 -11.17 4.42
C TYR A 172 12.74 -12.64 4.04
N GLY A 173 14.02 -12.94 3.81
CA GLY A 173 14.49 -14.20 3.24
C GLY A 173 14.62 -15.31 4.27
N ALA A 174 15.02 -16.51 3.82
CA ALA A 174 15.30 -17.63 4.71
C ALA A 174 16.42 -17.25 5.71
N GLY A 175 16.08 -17.17 6.99
CA GLY A 175 16.98 -16.70 8.05
C GLY A 175 16.51 -15.43 8.76
N CYS A 176 15.51 -14.73 8.24
CA CYS A 176 14.88 -13.59 8.90
C CYS A 176 13.48 -13.94 9.42
N ASN A 177 13.19 -13.67 10.69
CA ASN A 177 11.84 -13.83 11.27
C ASN A 177 10.88 -12.69 10.89
N ARG A 178 11.31 -11.78 10.00
CA ARG A 178 10.53 -10.62 9.60
C ARG A 178 9.56 -11.00 8.48
N THR A 179 8.29 -10.62 8.63
CA THR A 179 7.27 -10.78 7.59
C THR A 179 7.01 -9.46 6.87
N THR A 180 6.54 -9.51 5.63
CA THR A 180 6.14 -8.29 4.89
C THR A 180 4.90 -7.65 5.54
N ALA A 181 4.76 -6.32 5.50
CA ALA A 181 3.61 -5.62 6.08
C ALA A 181 2.25 -6.15 5.58
N ASN A 182 2.16 -6.45 4.27
CA ASN A 182 0.96 -7.03 3.67
C ASN A 182 0.59 -8.41 4.22
N GLU A 183 1.59 -9.20 4.60
CA GLU A 183 1.44 -10.51 5.21
C GLU A 183 1.03 -10.38 6.68
N TYR A 184 1.69 -9.49 7.43
CA TYR A 184 1.35 -9.17 8.82
C TYR A 184 -0.11 -8.71 8.97
N PHE A 185 -0.55 -7.77 8.11
CA PHE A 185 -1.92 -7.30 8.12
C PHE A 185 -2.91 -8.24 7.42
N SER A 186 -2.43 -9.36 6.85
CA SER A 186 -3.21 -10.33 6.10
C SER A 186 -4.14 -9.66 5.09
N VAL A 187 -3.61 -8.69 4.35
CA VAL A 187 -4.38 -7.86 3.43
C VAL A 187 -5.12 -8.73 2.40
N LYS A 188 -4.51 -9.83 1.97
CA LYS A 188 -5.15 -10.83 1.08
C LYS A 188 -6.43 -11.40 1.67
N ASN A 189 -6.44 -11.74 2.96
CA ASN A 189 -7.62 -12.27 3.66
C ASN A 189 -8.72 -11.21 3.84
N LYS A 190 -8.32 -9.94 3.98
CA LYS A 190 -9.25 -8.81 4.13
C LYS A 190 -9.84 -8.37 2.79
N LYS A 191 -9.08 -8.51 1.69
CA LYS A 191 -9.47 -8.11 0.33
C LYS A 191 -10.14 -9.24 -0.47
N SER A 192 -10.13 -10.47 0.00
CA SER A 192 -10.84 -11.56 -0.69
C SER A 192 -12.35 -11.37 -0.62
N THR A 193 -13.07 -11.82 -1.65
CA THR A 193 -14.55 -11.76 -1.75
C THR A 193 -15.22 -12.28 -0.48
N VAL A 194 -14.73 -13.41 0.03
CA VAL A 194 -15.07 -13.92 1.36
C VAL A 194 -13.99 -13.48 2.33
N LYS A 195 -14.27 -12.46 3.14
CA LYS A 195 -13.33 -11.91 4.13
C LYS A 195 -12.98 -12.96 5.18
N LYS A 196 -11.70 -13.06 5.54
CA LYS A 196 -11.19 -13.99 6.56
C LYS A 196 -10.43 -13.23 7.64
N ALA A 197 -10.35 -13.82 8.83
CA ALA A 197 -9.56 -13.27 9.92
C ALA A 197 -8.09 -13.11 9.51
N ALA A 198 -7.45 -12.06 10.05
CA ALA A 198 -6.04 -11.82 9.82
C ALA A 198 -5.17 -12.89 10.48
N VAL A 199 -5.48 -13.25 11.72
CA VAL A 199 -4.80 -14.30 12.47
C VAL A 199 -5.79 -15.42 12.75
N GLN A 200 -5.40 -16.66 12.47
CA GLN A 200 -6.16 -17.85 12.85
C GLN A 200 -5.44 -18.54 14.00
N PHE A 201 -6.01 -18.48 15.20
CA PHE A 201 -5.44 -19.13 16.39
C PHE A 201 -5.53 -20.66 16.33
N VAL A 202 -6.46 -21.21 15.54
CA VAL A 202 -6.68 -22.66 15.40
C VAL A 202 -6.72 -23.02 13.92
N SER A 203 -5.85 -23.96 13.51
CA SER A 203 -5.80 -24.42 12.12
C SER A 203 -7.00 -25.30 11.78
N LYS A 204 -7.87 -24.80 10.89
CA LYS A 204 -9.06 -25.53 10.41
C LYS A 204 -8.70 -26.82 9.65
N SER A 205 -7.45 -26.97 9.21
CA SER A 205 -6.94 -28.14 8.49
C SER A 205 -6.48 -29.29 9.41
N TRP A 206 -6.20 -29.04 10.69
CA TRP A 206 -5.72 -30.06 11.63
C TRP A 206 -6.67 -31.25 11.74
N GLY A 207 -7.98 -30.96 11.85
CA GLY A 207 -9.02 -31.98 11.90
C GLY A 207 -9.11 -32.83 10.63
N LYS A 208 -8.83 -32.26 9.45
CA LYS A 208 -8.88 -33.00 8.17
C LYS A 208 -7.79 -34.07 8.09
N LYS A 209 -6.56 -33.73 8.52
CA LYS A 209 -5.42 -34.68 8.53
C LYS A 209 -5.66 -35.84 9.50
N LYS A 210 -6.20 -35.57 10.70
CA LYS A 210 -6.59 -36.62 11.66
C LYS A 210 -7.72 -37.50 11.10
N LYS A 211 -8.76 -36.91 10.50
CA LYS A 211 -9.86 -37.65 9.87
C LYS A 211 -9.37 -38.57 8.74
N GLN A 212 -8.44 -38.09 7.90
CA GLN A 212 -7.85 -38.91 6.84
C GLN A 212 -7.02 -40.07 7.38
N LYS A 213 -6.17 -39.82 8.40
CA LYS A 213 -5.43 -40.89 9.09
C LYS A 213 -6.35 -41.93 9.70
N ALA A 214 -7.43 -41.50 10.36
CA ALA A 214 -8.43 -42.41 10.91
C ALA A 214 -9.13 -43.26 9.83
N LYS A 215 -9.48 -42.66 8.69
CA LYS A 215 -10.01 -43.39 7.52
C LYS A 215 -9.01 -44.42 7.01
N GLN A 216 -7.75 -44.03 6.80
CA GLN A 216 -6.69 -44.96 6.36
C GLN A 216 -6.47 -46.09 7.36
N PHE A 217 -6.51 -45.79 8.66
CA PHE A 217 -6.40 -46.78 9.71
C PHE A 217 -7.58 -47.77 9.66
N LYS A 218 -8.82 -47.30 9.55
CA LYS A 218 -10.01 -48.16 9.42
C LYS A 218 -9.91 -49.08 8.19
N GLN A 219 -9.48 -48.53 7.04
CA GLN A 219 -9.29 -49.33 5.83
C GLN A 219 -8.23 -50.43 6.02
N ARG A 220 -7.09 -50.08 6.61
CA ARG A 220 -6.02 -51.05 6.94
C ARG A 220 -6.49 -52.11 7.92
N TRP A 221 -7.26 -51.72 8.94
CA TRP A 221 -7.78 -52.63 9.94
C TRP A 221 -8.76 -53.64 9.34
N VAL A 222 -9.73 -53.17 8.54
CA VAL A 222 -10.67 -54.04 7.80
C VAL A 222 -9.92 -54.97 6.83
N SER A 223 -8.89 -54.45 6.16
CA SER A 223 -8.06 -55.28 5.28
C SER A 223 -7.32 -56.37 6.06
N SER A 224 -6.86 -56.08 7.29
CA SER A 224 -6.17 -57.08 8.12
C SER A 224 -7.10 -58.13 8.70
N THR A 225 -8.37 -57.81 8.97
CA THR A 225 -9.36 -58.78 9.48
C THR A 225 -9.98 -59.65 8.39
N LEU A 226 -9.97 -59.23 7.12
CA LEU A 226 -10.47 -60.02 6.00
C LEU A 226 -9.43 -60.99 5.40
N ILE A 227 -8.15 -60.86 5.79
CA ILE A 227 -7.04 -61.69 5.31
C ILE A 227 -6.66 -62.78 6.34
N ALA A 228 -7.33 -62.82 7.49
CA ALA A 228 -7.22 -63.86 8.51
C ALA A 228 -8.38 -64.86 8.38
#